data_AF-A0A671X6L5-F1
#
_entry.id   AF-A0A671X6L5-F1
#
_cell.length_a   1.000
_cell.length_b   1.000
_cell.length_c   1.000
_cell.angle_alpha   90.00
_cell.angle_beta   90.00
_cell.angle_gamma   90.00
#
_symmetry.space_group_name_H-M   'P 1'
#
loop_
_entity.id
_entity.type
_entity.pdbx_description
1 polymer ?
#
loop_
_entity_poly.entity_id
_entity_poly.type
_entity_poly.pdbx_seq_one_letter_code
_entity_poly.pdbx_strand_id
1 'polypeptide(L)'
;MAEEEEVQDYRVKCLNNLAAAQLKLERYDEALHTSRDVLTLEPNNVKALFRAGKLLSDMGEYKEAMEVLKKALKLEPATKAIHVELSKLVRRQAGGSDTQEWRAKPAEMLGDNIAPFLIPSKKKPSGLSWKFILGALVVALGSLVTSVVLTARN
;
A
#
# COMPACT_ATOMS: atom_id res chain seq x y z
N MET A 1 7.96 -29.38 32.12
CA MET A 1 7.06 -29.16 30.97
C MET A 1 6.14 -27.96 31.17
N ALA A 2 5.16 -27.96 32.09
CA ALA A 2 4.28 -26.78 32.29
C ALA A 2 5.05 -25.52 32.76
N GLU A 3 5.98 -25.67 33.70
CA GLU A 3 6.82 -24.57 34.18
C GLU A 3 7.76 -24.03 33.08
N GLU A 4 8.25 -24.89 32.18
CA GLU A 4 9.12 -24.48 31.08
C GLU A 4 8.35 -23.72 30.01
N GLU A 5 7.12 -24.14 29.71
CA GLU A 5 6.21 -23.43 28.81
C GLU A 5 5.84 -22.04 29.36
N GLU A 6 5.57 -21.95 30.65
CA GLU A 6 5.28 -20.67 31.31
C GLU A 6 6.48 -19.71 31.24
N VAL A 7 7.69 -20.22 31.50
CA VAL A 7 8.93 -19.43 31.38
C VAL A 7 9.14 -18.94 29.95
N GLN A 8 8.83 -19.76 28.94
CA GLN A 8 8.93 -19.36 27.54
C GLN A 8 7.92 -18.28 27.17
N ASP A 9 6.67 -18.40 27.60
CA ASP A 9 5.64 -17.36 27.39
C ASP A 9 6.06 -16.02 28.02
N TYR A 10 6.57 -16.01 29.25
CA TYR A 10 7.11 -14.80 29.86
C TYR A 10 8.31 -14.24 29.09
N ARG A 11 9.23 -15.11 28.65
CA ARG A 11 10.39 -14.70 27.83
C ARG A 11 9.95 -13.98 26.56
N VAL A 12 8.99 -14.54 25.82
CA VAL A 12 8.44 -13.94 24.61
C VAL A 12 7.80 -12.59 24.90
N LYS A 13 7.00 -12.48 25.97
CA LYS A 13 6.36 -11.22 26.39
C LYS A 13 7.41 -10.14 26.72
N CYS A 14 8.45 -10.51 27.48
CA CYS A 14 9.54 -9.60 27.84
C CYS A 14 10.31 -9.11 26.60
N LEU A 15 10.70 -10.01 25.70
CA LEU A 15 11.40 -9.65 24.46
C LEU A 15 10.53 -8.75 23.56
N ASN A 16 9.23 -9.01 23.48
CA ASN A 16 8.30 -8.13 22.76
C ASN A 16 8.24 -6.72 23.34
N ASN A 17 8.25 -6.59 24.66
CA ASN A 17 8.27 -5.28 25.31
C ASN A 17 9.63 -4.58 25.13
N LEU A 18 10.72 -5.33 25.17
CA LEU A 18 12.06 -4.82 24.90
C LEU A 18 12.18 -4.26 23.47
N ALA A 19 11.76 -5.01 22.46
CA ALA A 19 11.75 -4.54 21.07
C ALA A 19 10.92 -3.26 20.90
N ALA A 20 9.78 -3.15 21.60
CA ALA A 20 8.96 -1.94 21.58
C ALA A 20 9.67 -0.75 22.26
N ALA A 21 10.40 -0.98 23.35
CA ALA A 21 11.16 0.05 24.04
C ALA A 21 12.36 0.52 23.19
N GLN A 22 13.11 -0.40 22.58
CA GLN A 22 14.20 -0.09 21.67
C GLN A 22 13.73 0.74 20.48
N LEU A 23 12.56 0.44 19.90
CA LEU A 23 11.94 1.26 18.86
C LEU A 23 11.66 2.69 19.32
N LYS A 24 11.14 2.88 20.53
CA LYS A 24 10.89 4.22 21.10
C LYS A 24 12.18 4.99 21.39
N LEU A 25 13.28 4.27 21.63
CA LEU A 25 14.62 4.82 21.82
C LEU A 25 15.39 4.95 20.49
N GLU A 26 14.74 4.69 19.35
CA GLU A 26 15.33 4.76 18.01
C GLU A 26 16.54 3.82 17.79
N ARG A 27 16.63 2.76 18.60
CA ARG A 27 17.65 1.70 18.49
C ARG A 27 17.20 0.63 17.50
N TYR A 28 17.21 0.98 16.21
CA TYR A 28 16.57 0.16 15.17
C TYR A 28 17.21 -1.21 14.96
N ASP A 29 18.54 -1.31 14.97
CA ASP A 29 19.24 -2.58 14.79
C ASP A 29 18.98 -3.55 15.95
N GLU A 30 19.05 -3.04 17.19
CA GLU A 30 18.73 -3.82 18.40
C GLU A 30 17.28 -4.29 18.37
N ALA A 31 16.34 -3.41 18.00
CA ALA A 31 14.93 -3.76 17.90
C ALA A 31 14.65 -4.83 16.84
N LEU A 32 15.38 -4.82 15.72
CA LEU A 32 15.26 -5.82 14.68
C LEU A 32 15.80 -7.16 15.19
N HIS A 33 16.96 -7.16 15.85
CA HIS A 33 17.52 -8.35 16.48
C HIS A 33 16.56 -8.96 17.51
N THR A 34 16.08 -8.16 18.46
CA THR A 34 15.15 -8.64 19.50
C THR A 34 13.82 -9.12 18.89
N SER A 35 13.36 -8.50 17.80
CA SER A 35 12.19 -9.01 17.06
C SER A 35 12.46 -10.38 16.43
N ARG A 36 13.66 -10.61 15.87
CA ARG A 36 14.08 -11.91 15.32
C ARG A 36 14.24 -12.99 16.41
N ASP A 37 14.69 -12.62 17.61
CA ASP A 37 14.73 -13.52 18.77
C ASP A 37 13.33 -14.02 19.12
N VAL A 38 12.33 -13.11 19.16
CA VAL A 38 10.93 -13.50 19.37
C VAL A 38 10.46 -14.44 18.26
N LEU A 39 10.80 -14.19 17.00
CA LEU A 39 10.40 -15.04 15.88
C LEU A 39 11.09 -16.41 15.85
N THR A 40 12.23 -16.55 16.52
CA THR A 40 12.89 -17.85 16.70
C THR A 40 12.14 -18.71 17.71
N LEU A 41 11.58 -18.08 18.76
CA LEU A 41 10.76 -18.77 19.76
C LEU A 41 9.33 -19.00 19.27
N GLU A 42 8.74 -17.99 18.63
CA GLU A 42 7.39 -17.99 18.10
C GLU A 42 7.35 -17.44 16.66
N PRO A 43 7.50 -18.32 15.65
CA PRO A 43 7.56 -17.90 14.24
C PRO A 43 6.31 -17.16 13.74
N ASN A 44 5.18 -17.29 14.44
CA ASN A 44 3.89 -16.68 14.09
C ASN A 44 3.51 -15.53 15.04
N ASN A 45 4.45 -14.99 15.82
CA ASN A 45 4.16 -13.85 16.68
C ASN A 45 3.91 -12.58 15.85
N VAL A 46 2.65 -12.16 15.75
CA VAL A 46 2.24 -11.05 14.86
C VAL A 46 2.89 -9.72 15.25
N LYS A 47 3.10 -9.46 16.54
CA LYS A 47 3.75 -8.22 17.02
C LYS A 47 5.21 -8.17 16.55
N ALA A 48 5.94 -9.27 16.67
CA ALA A 48 7.33 -9.34 16.21
C ALA A 48 7.45 -9.29 14.68
N LEU A 49 6.58 -9.99 13.95
CA LEU A 49 6.52 -9.91 12.48
C LEU A 49 6.27 -8.47 12.02
N PHE A 50 5.28 -7.79 12.61
CA PHE A 50 4.98 -6.40 12.25
C PHE A 50 6.16 -5.45 12.51
N ARG A 51 6.80 -5.55 13.68
CA ARG A 51 7.95 -4.70 14.03
C ARG A 51 9.16 -4.96 13.13
N ALA A 52 9.49 -6.23 12.88
CA ALA A 52 10.58 -6.60 11.98
C ALA A 52 10.31 -6.11 10.55
N GLY A 53 9.11 -6.33 10.03
CA GLY A 53 8.72 -5.87 8.70
C GLY A 53 8.75 -4.34 8.56
N LYS A 54 8.30 -3.60 9.58
CA LYS A 54 8.41 -2.14 9.61
C LYS A 54 9.88 -1.68 9.61
N LEU A 55 10.72 -2.28 10.45
CA LEU A 55 12.15 -1.95 10.53
C LEU A 55 12.88 -2.22 9.22
N LEU A 56 12.64 -3.37 8.60
CA LEU A 56 13.18 -3.71 7.28
C LEU A 56 12.74 -2.71 6.21
N SER A 57 11.46 -2.27 6.25
CA SER A 57 10.96 -1.21 5.37
C SER A 57 11.68 0.12 5.59
N ASP A 58 11.92 0.49 6.84
CA ASP A 58 12.63 1.73 7.20
C ASP A 58 14.12 1.67 6.77
N MET A 59 14.73 0.49 6.78
CA MET A 59 16.10 0.22 6.30
C MET A 59 16.22 0.11 4.77
N GLY A 60 15.11 0.08 4.04
CA GLY A 60 15.10 -0.06 2.57
C GLY A 60 15.07 -1.50 2.06
N GLU A 61 15.02 -2.49 2.94
CA GLU A 61 14.92 -3.92 2.62
C GLU A 61 13.49 -4.32 2.24
N TYR A 62 12.98 -3.69 1.18
CA TYR A 62 11.55 -3.74 0.83
C TYR A 62 11.03 -5.13 0.49
N LYS A 63 11.87 -5.99 -0.12
CA LYS A 63 11.47 -7.36 -0.47
C LYS A 63 11.24 -8.21 0.79
N GLU A 64 12.18 -8.20 1.73
CA GLU A 64 12.06 -8.94 3.00
C GLU A 64 10.91 -8.36 3.83
N ALA A 65 10.81 -7.04 3.91
CA ALA A 65 9.72 -6.35 4.61
C ALA A 65 8.33 -6.79 4.10
N MET A 66 8.16 -6.87 2.77
CA MET A 66 6.92 -7.29 2.13
C MET A 66 6.53 -8.72 2.54
N GLU A 67 7.48 -9.66 2.50
CA GLU A 67 7.21 -11.06 2.84
C GLU A 67 6.87 -11.23 4.32
N VAL A 68 7.61 -10.56 5.21
CA VAL A 68 7.34 -10.59 6.66
C VAL A 68 5.97 -9.97 6.99
N LEU A 69 5.63 -8.82 6.40
CA LEU A 69 4.34 -8.16 6.64
C LEU A 69 3.16 -8.93 6.03
N LYS A 70 3.33 -9.60 4.89
CA LYS A 70 2.31 -10.52 4.34
C LYS A 70 2.05 -11.69 5.28
N LYS A 71 3.09 -12.25 5.90
CA LYS A 71 2.93 -13.30 6.90
C LYS A 71 2.13 -12.80 8.10
N ALA A 72 2.45 -11.60 8.61
CA ALA A 72 1.70 -10.96 9.69
C ALA A 72 0.22 -10.74 9.30
N LEU A 73 -0.03 -10.25 8.08
CA LEU A 73 -1.37 -10.02 7.56
C LEU A 73 -2.19 -11.31 7.44
N LYS A 74 -1.56 -12.42 7.01
CA LYS A 74 -2.23 -13.73 6.91
C LYS A 74 -2.71 -14.23 8.27
N LEU A 75 -1.97 -13.93 9.34
CA LEU A 75 -2.31 -14.32 10.71
C LEU A 75 -3.38 -13.39 11.30
N GLU A 76 -3.28 -12.08 11.06
CA GLU A 76 -4.28 -11.09 11.49
C GLU A 76 -4.71 -10.15 10.34
N PRO A 77 -5.69 -10.58 9.52
CA PRO A 77 -6.11 -9.82 8.33
C PRO A 77 -6.74 -8.46 8.63
N ALA A 78 -7.27 -8.25 9.85
CA ALA A 78 -7.98 -7.03 10.24
C ALA A 78 -7.05 -5.93 10.79
N THR A 79 -5.75 -6.19 10.93
CA THR A 79 -4.83 -5.26 11.60
C THR A 79 -4.47 -4.09 10.69
N LYS A 80 -5.15 -2.95 10.90
CA LYS A 80 -5.00 -1.71 10.11
C LYS A 80 -3.55 -1.25 9.94
N ALA A 81 -2.72 -1.40 10.97
CA ALA A 81 -1.32 -1.00 10.92
C ALA A 81 -0.52 -1.77 9.85
N ILE A 82 -0.78 -3.06 9.69
CA ILE A 82 -0.11 -3.90 8.68
C ILE A 82 -0.51 -3.45 7.27
N HIS A 83 -1.80 -3.16 7.04
CA HIS A 83 -2.28 -2.62 5.76
C HIS A 83 -1.63 -1.30 5.39
N VAL A 84 -1.44 -0.40 6.37
CA VAL A 84 -0.77 0.89 6.17
C VAL A 84 0.68 0.69 5.74
N GLU A 85 1.43 -0.18 6.42
CA GLU A 85 2.85 -0.43 6.07
C GLU A 85 3.00 -1.11 4.71
N LEU A 86 2.17 -2.12 4.39
CA LEU A 86 2.16 -2.74 3.07
C LEU A 86 1.82 -1.74 1.96
N SER A 87 0.85 -0.84 2.20
CA SER A 87 0.49 0.19 1.24
C SER A 87 1.65 1.16 0.96
N LYS A 88 2.44 1.51 1.98
CA LYS A 88 3.64 2.33 1.81
C LYS A 88 4.68 1.60 0.95
N LEU A 89 4.92 0.31 1.21
CA LEU A 89 5.87 -0.51 0.44
C LEU A 89 5.47 -0.64 -1.03
N VAL A 90 4.20 -0.93 -1.32
CA VAL A 90 3.70 -1.03 -2.71
C VAL A 90 3.89 0.29 -3.46
N ARG A 91 3.64 1.44 -2.80
CA ARG A 91 3.88 2.76 -3.41
C ARG A 91 5.35 3.01 -3.70
N ARG A 92 6.26 2.60 -2.80
CA ARG A 92 7.71 2.71 -3.00
C ARG A 92 8.19 1.81 -4.15
N GLN A 93 7.63 0.61 -4.29
CA GLN A 93 7.95 -0.29 -5.40
C GLN A 93 7.45 0.24 -6.74
N ALA A 94 6.23 0.78 -6.79
CA ALA A 94 5.66 1.39 -8.01
C ALA A 94 6.41 2.65 -8.44
N GLY A 95 6.85 3.49 -7.49
CA GLY A 95 7.66 4.68 -7.77
C GLY A 95 9.09 4.37 -8.23
N GLY A 96 9.55 3.12 -8.08
CA GLY A 96 10.85 2.64 -8.58
C GLY A 96 10.78 1.85 -9.89
N SER A 97 9.59 1.41 -10.32
CA SER A 97 9.39 0.65 -11.57
C SER A 97 9.03 1.50 -12.78
N ASP A 98 9.01 2.83 -12.63
CA ASP A 98 8.40 3.76 -13.60
C ASP A 98 9.35 4.19 -14.75
N THR A 99 10.37 3.42 -15.12
CA THR A 99 11.17 3.76 -16.32
C THR A 99 11.64 2.62 -17.22
N GLN A 100 11.53 1.35 -16.81
CA GLN A 100 11.83 0.24 -17.70
C GLN A 100 10.83 -0.90 -17.48
N GLU A 101 10.09 -1.25 -18.52
CA GLU A 101 9.60 -2.62 -18.74
C GLU A 101 8.26 -3.06 -18.11
N TRP A 102 7.30 -2.16 -17.89
CA TRP A 102 5.88 -2.55 -17.90
C TRP A 102 5.26 -2.29 -19.28
N ARG A 103 5.63 -3.11 -20.27
CA ARG A 103 4.77 -3.33 -21.44
C ARG A 103 3.76 -4.40 -21.05
N ALA A 104 2.56 -3.94 -20.72
CA ALA A 104 1.39 -4.74 -20.42
C ALA A 104 1.30 -6.05 -21.24
N LYS A 105 1.34 -7.20 -20.55
CA LYS A 105 0.76 -8.46 -21.04
C LYS A 105 -0.34 -8.92 -20.07
N PRO A 106 -1.53 -8.30 -20.08
CA PRO A 106 -2.49 -8.46 -18.98
C PRO A 106 -3.37 -9.72 -19.06
N ALA A 107 -3.25 -10.59 -20.07
CA ALA A 107 -4.25 -11.63 -20.32
C ALA A 107 -3.73 -13.08 -20.25
N GLU A 108 -2.42 -13.33 -20.16
CA GLU A 108 -1.87 -14.71 -20.25
C GLU A 108 -1.26 -15.27 -18.96
N MET A 109 -0.97 -14.45 -17.94
CA MET A 109 -0.23 -14.95 -16.74
C MET A 109 -1.09 -15.42 -15.57
N LEU A 110 -2.41 -15.21 -15.60
CA LEU A 110 -3.28 -15.66 -14.50
C LEU A 110 -4.43 -16.47 -15.10
N GLY A 111 -4.15 -17.76 -15.27
CA GLY A 111 -5.21 -18.75 -15.27
C GLY A 111 -5.99 -18.62 -13.96
N ASP A 112 -7.30 -18.60 -14.10
CA ASP A 112 -8.33 -18.48 -13.07
C ASP A 112 -8.84 -17.05 -12.79
N ASN A 113 -10.14 -16.89 -13.09
CA ASN A 113 -10.94 -15.68 -13.04
C ASN A 113 -10.95 -15.03 -11.65
N ILE A 114 -10.11 -14.01 -11.45
CA ILE A 114 -10.15 -13.11 -10.29
C ILE A 114 -11.08 -11.90 -10.49
N ALA A 115 -11.81 -11.86 -11.61
CA ALA A 115 -12.81 -10.86 -11.94
C ALA A 115 -13.80 -10.52 -10.80
N PRO A 116 -14.28 -11.47 -9.95
CA PRO A 116 -15.20 -11.12 -8.87
C PRO A 116 -14.55 -10.41 -7.67
N PHE A 117 -13.21 -10.36 -7.58
CA PHE A 117 -12.48 -9.69 -6.49
C PHE A 117 -11.87 -8.35 -6.89
N LEU A 118 -11.99 -7.97 -8.16
CA LEU A 118 -11.63 -6.64 -8.64
C LEU A 118 -12.79 -5.69 -8.38
N ILE A 119 -12.74 -4.95 -7.28
CA ILE A 119 -13.59 -3.76 -7.11
C ILE A 119 -13.05 -2.70 -8.08
N PRO A 120 -13.79 -2.28 -9.13
CA PRO A 120 -13.30 -1.25 -10.03
C PRO A 120 -13.19 0.07 -9.27
N SER A 121 -11.97 0.43 -8.87
CA SER A 121 -11.67 1.76 -8.36
C SER A 121 -11.70 2.74 -9.53
N LYS A 122 -12.85 3.41 -9.74
CA LYS A 122 -12.90 4.59 -10.61
C LYS A 122 -12.12 5.72 -9.94
N LYS A 123 -10.83 5.87 -10.26
CA LYS A 123 -10.13 7.13 -10.03
C LYS A 123 -10.78 8.20 -10.93
N LYS A 124 -11.39 9.22 -10.33
CA LYS A 124 -11.73 10.47 -11.04
C LYS A 124 -10.42 11.24 -11.27
N PRO A 125 -10.14 11.74 -12.49
CA PRO A 125 -9.15 12.77 -12.65
C PRO A 125 -9.61 14.03 -11.94
N SER A 126 -8.71 14.60 -11.15
CA SER A 126 -8.83 15.92 -10.56
C SER A 126 -9.09 16.97 -11.63
N GLY A 127 -10.13 17.77 -11.42
CA GLY A 127 -10.19 19.15 -11.90
C GLY A 127 -10.46 19.38 -13.38
N LEU A 128 -11.65 19.06 -13.88
CA LEU A 128 -12.47 19.95 -14.74
C LEU A 128 -13.85 19.31 -14.96
N SER A 129 -14.93 20.07 -14.79
CA SER A 129 -16.31 19.55 -14.94
C SER A 129 -16.66 19.32 -16.42
N TRP A 130 -17.00 18.08 -16.79
CA TRP A 130 -17.42 17.67 -18.14
C TRP A 130 -18.62 18.46 -18.72
N LYS A 131 -19.37 19.17 -17.88
CA LYS A 131 -20.46 20.05 -18.34
C LYS A 131 -19.96 21.24 -19.17
N PHE A 132 -18.68 21.63 -19.05
CA PHE A 132 -18.14 22.79 -19.75
C PHE A 132 -17.48 22.48 -21.10
N ILE A 133 -17.08 21.21 -21.36
CA ILE A 133 -16.39 20.86 -22.63
C ILE A 133 -17.39 20.71 -23.80
N LEU A 134 -18.63 20.26 -23.55
CA LEU A 134 -19.66 20.14 -24.59
C LEU A 134 -20.32 21.48 -24.95
N GLY A 135 -20.30 22.48 -24.06
CA GLY A 135 -20.95 23.78 -24.29
C GLY A 135 -20.14 24.75 -25.16
N ALA A 136 -18.80 24.67 -25.14
CA ALA A 136 -17.94 25.62 -25.86
C ALA A 136 -17.91 25.41 -27.39
N LEU A 137 -18.23 24.20 -27.88
CA LEU A 137 -18.25 23.89 -29.31
C LEU A 137 -19.54 24.35 -30.02
N VAL A 138 -20.64 24.53 -29.27
CA VAL A 138 -21.94 24.96 -29.84
C VAL A 138 -22.07 26.48 -29.94
N VAL A 139 -21.38 27.25 -29.09
CA VAL A 139 -21.49 28.73 -29.09
C VAL A 139 -20.61 29.38 -30.17
N ALA A 140 -19.49 28.77 -30.57
CA ALA A 140 -18.57 29.37 -31.56
C ALA A 140 -19.07 29.32 -33.02
N LEU A 141 -19.99 28.41 -33.36
CA LEU A 141 -20.56 28.31 -34.72
C LEU A 141 -21.91 29.04 -34.87
N GLY A 142 -22.59 29.36 -33.76
CA GLY A 142 -23.91 30.01 -33.77
C GLY A 142 -23.88 31.54 -33.78
N SER A 143 -22.78 32.19 -33.41
CA SER A 143 -22.73 33.66 -33.26
C SER A 143 -22.16 34.42 -34.45
N LEU A 144 -21.65 33.75 -35.50
CA LEU A 144 -21.14 34.45 -36.69
C LEU A 144 -22.19 34.64 -37.80
N VAL A 145 -23.30 33.87 -37.79
CA VAL A 145 -24.30 33.89 -38.86
C VAL A 145 -25.41 34.94 -38.63
N THR A 146 -25.61 35.42 -37.40
CA THR A 146 -26.67 36.40 -37.11
C THR A 146 -26.24 37.87 -37.26
N SER A 147 -24.95 38.18 -37.40
CA SER A 147 -24.49 39.58 -37.51
C SER A 147 -24.43 40.13 -38.95
N VAL A 148 -24.50 39.27 -39.98
CA VAL A 148 -24.43 39.70 -41.40
C VAL A 148 -25.82 39.99 -42.00
N VAL A 149 -26.92 39.49 -41.42
CA VAL A 149 -28.26 39.64 -42.01
C VAL A 149 -28.99 40.91 -41.57
N LEU A 150 -28.48 41.68 -40.60
CA LEU A 150 -29.15 42.90 -40.11
C LEU A 150 -28.60 44.23 -40.67
N THR A 151 -27.64 44.22 -41.60
CA THR A 151 -27.15 45.43 -42.29
C THR A 151 -27.60 45.54 -43.75
N ALA A 152 -28.40 44.60 -44.26
CA ALA A 152 -28.84 44.57 -45.66
C ALA A 152 -30.36 44.75 -45.83
N ARG A 153 -30.99 45.60 -45.02
CA ARG A 153 -32.38 46.03 -45.26
C ARG A 153 -32.63 47.43 -44.73
N ASN A 154 -32.12 48.40 -45.46
CA ASN A 154 -32.79 49.68 -45.70
C ASN A 154 -33.41 49.59 -47.09
#